data_AF-A0AAD7IT17-F1
#
_entry.id   AF-A0AAD7IT17-F1
#
_cell.length_a   1.000
_cell.length_b   1.000
_cell.length_c   1.000
_cell.angle_alpha   90.00
_cell.angle_beta   90.00
_cell.angle_gamma   90.00
#
_symmetry.space_group_name_H-M   'P 1'
#
loop_
_entity.id
_entity.type
_entity.pdbx_description
1 polymer ?
#
loop_
_entity_poly.entity_id
_entity_poly.type
_entity_poly.pdbx_seq_one_letter_code
_entity_poly.pdbx_strand_id
1 'polypeptide(L)' 'VTGLRPAQIRVIFKLCLQFGSYPHPLAYMEWFMPLNGRPDPVSGMFTINRST' A
#
# COMPACT_ATOMS: atom_id res chain seq x y z
N VAL A 1 -10.55 -25.01 0.43
CA VAL A 1 -9.71 -24.05 -0.34
C VAL A 1 -9.53 -22.81 0.50
N THR A 2 -8.31 -22.50 0.91
CA THR A 2 -8.02 -21.31 1.73
C THR A 2 -7.83 -20.13 0.77
N GLY A 3 -8.85 -19.28 0.63
CA GLY A 3 -8.83 -18.14 -0.31
C GLY A 3 -7.86 -17.03 0.07
N LEU A 4 -7.45 -16.23 -0.91
CA LEU A 4 -6.60 -15.04 -0.72
C LEU A 4 -7.28 -14.04 0.22
N ARG A 5 -6.56 -13.55 1.24
CA ARG A 5 -7.03 -12.50 2.15
C ARG A 5 -6.19 -11.22 1.96
N PRO A 6 -6.60 -10.32 1.05
CA PRO A 6 -5.93 -9.04 0.90
C PRO A 6 -6.24 -8.13 2.10
N ALA A 7 -5.22 -7.46 2.63
CA ALA A 7 -5.42 -6.19 3.31
C ALA A 7 -5.66 -5.09 2.30
N GLN A 8 -6.46 -4.13 2.71
CA GLN A 8 -6.53 -2.82 2.13
C GLN A 8 -5.77 -1.86 3.04
N ILE A 9 -4.76 -1.19 2.50
CA ILE A 9 -4.01 -0.17 3.22
C ILE A 9 -4.35 1.18 2.61
N ARG A 10 -4.84 2.08 3.46
CA ARG A 10 -5.13 3.48 3.12
C ARG A 10 -4.23 4.37 3.94
N VAL A 11 -3.37 5.12 3.28
CA VAL A 11 -2.46 6.07 3.95
C VAL A 11 -2.80 7.47 3.49
N ILE A 12 -3.02 8.34 4.46
CA ILE A 12 -3.18 9.78 4.28
C ILE A 12 -1.96 10.43 4.91
N PHE A 13 -1.16 11.14 4.13
CA PHE A 13 0.04 11.80 4.62
C PHE A 13 0.21 13.18 3.99
N LYS A 14 1.01 14.03 4.67
CA LYS A 14 1.36 15.34 4.14
C LYS A 14 2.22 15.17 2.90
N LEU A 15 1.82 15.78 1.78
CA LEU A 15 2.62 15.75 0.55
C LEU A 15 4.00 16.38 0.78
N CYS A 16 5.08 15.75 0.33
CA CYS A 16 6.42 16.30 0.46
C CYS A 16 6.55 17.61 -0.33
N LEU A 17 7.25 18.60 0.24
CA LEU A 17 7.47 19.94 -0.35
C LEU A 17 8.02 19.90 -1.79
N GLN A 18 8.83 18.89 -2.12
CA GLN A 18 9.38 18.69 -3.47
C GLN A 18 8.32 18.50 -4.55
N PHE A 19 7.10 18.08 -4.18
CA PHE A 19 5.98 17.91 -5.10
C PHE A 19 5.05 19.12 -5.16
N GLY A 20 5.42 20.22 -4.49
CA GLY A 20 4.64 21.46 -4.43
C GLY A 20 4.06 21.73 -3.05
N SER A 21 3.76 23.00 -2.80
CA SER A 21 3.06 23.45 -1.60
C SER A 21 1.59 23.65 -1.94
N TYR A 22 0.71 22.96 -1.22
CA TYR A 22 -0.74 23.03 -1.43
C TYR A 22 -1.41 23.49 -0.14
N PRO A 23 -2.52 24.25 -0.22
CA PRO A 23 -3.29 24.67 0.97
C PRO A 23 -3.79 23.49 1.81
N HIS A 24 -4.02 22.34 1.17
CA HIS A 24 -4.42 21.09 1.80
C HIS A 24 -3.54 19.93 1.27
N PRO A 25 -2.29 19.80 1.72
CA PRO A 25 -1.35 18.84 1.16
C PRO A 25 -1.65 17.46 1.75
N LEU A 26 -2.67 16.77 1.26
CA LEU A 26 -2.95 15.39 1.62
C LEU A 26 -2.77 14.51 0.38
N ALA A 27 -1.78 13.63 0.42
CA ALA A 27 -1.67 12.55 -0.53
C ALA A 27 -2.49 11.36 -0.03
N TYR A 28 -3.33 10.82 -0.91
CA TYR A 28 -4.06 9.58 -0.66
C TYR A 28 -3.38 8.45 -1.43
N MET A 29 -2.94 7.42 -0.70
CA MET A 29 -2.42 6.20 -1.30
C MET A 29 -3.24 5.02 -0.82
N GLU A 30 -3.79 4.27 -1.76
CA GLU A 30 -4.57 3.07 -1.52
C GLU A 30 -3.96 1.91 -2.29
N TRP A 31 -3.68 0.81 -1.59
CA TRP A 31 -3.24 -0.41 -2.22
C TRP A 31 -3.75 -1.64 -1.48
N PHE A 32 -3.88 -2.73 -2.23
CA PHE A 32 -4.28 -4.02 -1.72
C PHE A 32 -3.07 -4.95 -1.69
N MET A 33 -2.82 -5.63 -0.56
CA MET A 33 -1.68 -6.52 -0.40
C MET A 33 -2.05 -7.73 0.47
N PRO A 34 -1.54 -8.95 0.22
CA PRO A 34 -1.76 -10.09 1.11
C PRO A 34 -1.14 -9.84 2.48
N LEU A 35 -1.91 -9.93 3.57
CA LEU A 35 -1.39 -9.73 4.93
C LEU A 35 -0.51 -10.87 5.41
N ASN A 36 -0.91 -12.09 5.07
CA ASN A 36 -0.26 -13.31 5.51
C ASN A 36 -0.37 -14.31 4.37
N GLY A 37 0.76 -14.61 3.73
CA GLY A 37 0.81 -15.61 2.67
C GLY A 37 1.99 -15.42 1.72
N ARG A 38 2.38 -16.53 1.08
CA ARG A 38 3.23 -16.49 -0.10
C ARG A 38 2.46 -15.73 -1.19
N PRO A 39 3.05 -14.72 -1.86
CA PRO A 39 2.36 -14.02 -2.94
C PRO A 39 1.88 -15.03 -3.97
N ASP A 40 0.62 -14.91 -4.38
CA ASP A 40 0.04 -15.79 -5.39
C ASP A 40 0.78 -15.52 -6.72
N PRO A 41 1.45 -16.52 -7.31
CA PRO A 41 2.29 -16.32 -8.51
C PRO A 41 1.50 -15.85 -9.73
N VAL A 42 0.16 -15.94 -9.73
CA VAL A 42 -0.71 -15.45 -10.80
C VAL A 42 -1.09 -13.98 -10.60
N SER A 43 -1.20 -13.53 -9.36
CA SER A 43 -1.65 -12.17 -9.01
C SER A 43 -0.68 -11.03 -9.36
N GLY A 44 0.61 -11.31 -9.55
CA GLY A 44 1.64 -10.28 -9.76
C GLY A 44 1.90 -9.37 -8.54
N MET A 45 1.41 -9.72 -7.35
CA MET A 45 1.59 -8.91 -6.14
C MET A 45 3.01 -9.05 -5.56
N PHE A 46 3.62 -7.92 -5.19
CA PHE A 46 4.92 -7.88 -4.51
C PHE A 46 4.76 -7.94 -2.99
N THR A 47 5.64 -8.69 -2.31
CA THR A 47 5.70 -8.69 -0.84
C THR A 47 6.64 -7.59 -0.35
N ILE A 48 6.09 -6.56 0.28
CA ILE A 48 6.88 -5.53 0.98
C ILE A 48 7.02 -5.94 2.44
N ASN A 49 8.27 -6.12 2.89
CA ASN A 49 8.58 -6.31 4.31
C ASN A 49 8.78 -4.96 5.00
N ARG A 50 8.46 -4.90 6.30
CA ARG A 50 8.78 -3.74 7.12
C ARG A 50 10.28 -3.49 7.07
N SER A 51 10.70 -2.31 6.63
CA SER A 51 12.07 -1.85 6.88
C SER A 51 12.18 -1.55 8.37
N THR A 52 13.04 -2.30 9.07
CA THR A 52 13.42 -2.01 10.46
C THR A 52 14.20 -0.72 10.55
#